data_AF-A0A9J6E0G1-F1
#
_entry.id   AF-A0A9J6E0G1-F1
#
_cell.length_a   1.000
_cell.length_b   1.000
_cell.length_c   1.000
_cell.angle_alpha   90.00
_cell.angle_beta   90.00
_cell.angle_gamma   90.00
#
_symmetry.space_group_name_H-M   'P 1'
#
loop_
_entity.id
_entity.type
_entity.pdbx_description
1 polymer ?
#
loop_
_entity_poly.entity_id
_entity_poly.type
_entity_poly.pdbx_seq_one_letter_code
_entity_poly.pdbx_strand_id
1 'polypeptide(L)'
;MLGNCCYSLKHTMNFHYLFFALTCTAVSSATASVSSGSSCGFSRVNVEDPIDTLFTKFPEYEIIGPEKYYPVFSGFEVSGFNVSGFHKLHQYGPVMSYCRNGTRLVQVDSINTGVV
;
A
#
# COMPACT_ATOMS: atom_id res chain seq x y z
N MET A 1 -27.53 -14.34 -1.35
CA MET A 1 -28.92 -13.85 -1.33
C MET A 1 -29.47 -14.05 0.08
N LEU A 2 -30.24 -13.07 0.57
CA LEU A 2 -30.80 -12.88 1.93
C LEU A 2 -29.76 -12.39 2.96
N GLY A 3 -29.80 -11.18 3.55
CA GLY A 3 -30.85 -10.14 3.59
C GLY A 3 -31.24 -9.86 5.06
N ASN A 4 -30.95 -8.64 5.54
CA ASN A 4 -31.48 -7.96 6.75
C ASN A 4 -30.86 -8.43 8.09
N CYS A 5 -30.56 -7.58 9.08
CA CYS A 5 -31.28 -6.39 9.54
C CYS A 5 -30.36 -5.23 9.97
N CYS A 6 -30.76 -4.04 9.52
CA CYS A 6 -30.58 -2.80 10.26
C CYS A 6 -31.49 -2.83 11.50
N TYR A 7 -30.93 -2.70 12.71
CA TYR A 7 -31.70 -2.24 13.87
C TYR A 7 -30.91 -1.13 14.57
N SER A 8 -31.38 0.09 14.36
CA SER A 8 -31.07 1.23 15.20
C SER A 8 -31.85 1.08 16.50
N LEU A 9 -31.18 0.70 17.58
CA LEU A 9 -31.73 0.75 18.94
C LEU A 9 -30.93 1.75 19.76
N LYS A 10 -31.43 2.99 19.74
CA LYS A 10 -31.07 4.04 20.67
C LYS A 10 -31.65 3.67 22.03
N HIS A 11 -30.81 3.22 22.95
CA HIS A 11 -31.19 3.03 24.34
C HIS A 11 -30.09 3.59 25.25
N THR A 12 -30.32 4.81 25.71
CA THR A 12 -29.67 5.38 26.89
C THR A 12 -30.20 4.59 28.09
N MET A 13 -29.37 3.86 28.85
CA MET A 13 -29.61 3.58 30.27
C MET A 13 -28.47 2.83 30.98
N ASN A 14 -27.94 3.52 32.00
CA ASN A 14 -27.39 3.07 33.29
C ASN A 14 -26.09 2.23 33.35
N PHE A 15 -25.02 2.98 33.65
CA PHE A 15 -23.64 2.61 33.98
C PHE A 15 -23.46 1.60 35.15
N HIS A 16 -24.51 1.22 35.86
CA HIS A 16 -24.43 0.31 37.02
C HIS A 16 -24.52 -1.19 36.71
N TYR A 17 -24.93 -1.59 35.50
CA TYR A 17 -24.91 -3.01 35.09
C TYR A 17 -23.53 -3.49 34.60
N LEU A 18 -22.58 -2.57 34.48
CA LEU A 18 -21.25 -2.79 33.89
C LEU A 18 -20.32 -3.67 34.74
N PHE A 19 -20.63 -3.89 36.02
CA PHE A 19 -19.80 -4.67 36.93
C PHE A 19 -20.22 -6.16 37.08
N PHE A 20 -21.40 -6.56 36.60
CA PHE A 20 -21.93 -7.91 36.88
C PHE A 20 -21.78 -8.93 35.74
N ALA A 21 -21.23 -8.54 34.58
CA ALA A 21 -20.98 -9.45 33.45
C ALA A 21 -19.47 -9.77 33.28
N LEU A 22 -18.72 -9.78 34.39
CA LEU A 22 -17.27 -9.96 34.43
C LEU A 22 -16.84 -11.43 34.60
N THR A 23 -17.60 -12.39 34.07
CA THR A 23 -17.25 -13.82 34.21
C THR A 23 -17.39 -14.61 32.91
N CYS A 24 -16.29 -15.25 32.54
CA CYS A 24 -16.16 -16.36 31.60
C CYS A 24 -16.51 -16.10 30.12
N THR A 25 -15.59 -15.45 29.41
CA THR A 25 -15.28 -15.91 28.04
C THR A 25 -13.81 -16.29 27.97
N ALA A 26 -13.55 -17.60 28.04
CA ALA A 26 -12.26 -18.14 27.63
C ALA A 26 -12.12 -17.88 26.13
N VAL A 27 -11.32 -16.88 25.77
CA VAL A 27 -10.87 -16.70 24.39
C VAL A 27 -10.03 -17.92 24.05
N SER A 28 -10.63 -18.89 23.37
CA SER A 28 -9.88 -19.88 22.63
C SER A 28 -9.14 -19.11 21.54
N SER A 29 -7.88 -18.78 21.77
CA SER A 29 -6.98 -18.31 20.71
C SER A 29 -6.68 -19.49 19.80
N ALA A 30 -7.65 -19.85 18.98
CA ALA A 30 -7.36 -20.51 17.72
C ALA A 30 -6.53 -19.50 16.92
N THR A 31 -5.22 -19.56 17.09
CA THR A 31 -4.31 -19.08 16.07
C THR A 31 -4.67 -19.89 14.84
N ALA A 32 -5.49 -19.31 13.97
CA ALA A 32 -5.61 -19.79 12.61
C ALA A 32 -4.18 -19.76 12.08
N SER A 33 -3.55 -20.92 12.07
CA SER A 33 -2.32 -21.14 11.35
C SER A 33 -2.67 -20.76 9.92
N VAL A 34 -2.31 -19.54 9.53
CA VAL A 34 -2.40 -19.09 8.16
C VAL A 34 -1.59 -20.12 7.40
N SER A 35 -2.32 -21.00 6.72
CA SER A 35 -1.78 -22.14 6.01
C SER A 35 -0.57 -21.68 5.23
N SER A 36 0.60 -22.17 5.62
CA SER A 36 1.88 -22.04 4.91
C SER A 36 1.87 -22.83 3.60
N GLY A 37 0.74 -22.82 2.88
CA GLY A 37 0.49 -23.52 1.64
C GLY A 37 0.06 -22.61 0.49
N SER A 38 -0.18 -21.32 0.74
CA SER A 38 -0.38 -20.35 -0.35
C SER A 38 1.00 -19.96 -0.87
N SER A 39 1.44 -20.60 -1.96
CA SER A 39 2.60 -20.20 -2.76
C SER A 39 2.69 -18.67 -2.83
N CYS A 40 3.72 -18.10 -2.20
CA CYS A 40 4.03 -16.66 -2.27
C CYS A 40 4.54 -16.23 -3.65
N GLY A 41 4.57 -17.13 -4.63
CA GLY A 41 4.88 -16.83 -6.02
C GLY A 41 3.66 -16.39 -6.80
N PHE A 42 3.87 -15.47 -7.74
CA PHE A 42 2.91 -15.07 -8.77
C PHE A 42 2.89 -16.05 -9.95
N SER A 43 3.20 -17.34 -9.75
CA SER A 43 3.44 -18.32 -10.83
C SER A 43 2.28 -18.55 -11.83
N ARG A 44 1.11 -17.92 -11.61
CA ARG A 44 -0.04 -17.94 -12.54
C ARG A 44 -0.40 -16.57 -13.11
N VAL A 45 0.36 -15.53 -12.79
CA VAL A 45 0.10 -14.14 -13.19
C VAL A 45 1.38 -13.58 -13.79
N ASN A 46 1.31 -13.10 -15.03
CA ASN A 46 2.39 -12.33 -15.63
C ASN A 46 2.46 -10.98 -14.92
N VAL A 47 3.54 -10.72 -14.21
CA VAL A 47 3.72 -9.49 -13.43
C VAL A 47 4.47 -8.44 -14.26
N GLU A 48 5.19 -8.90 -15.27
CA GLU A 48 6.06 -8.13 -16.15
C GLU A 48 5.26 -7.18 -17.07
N ASP A 49 4.21 -7.64 -17.77
CA ASP A 49 3.42 -6.75 -18.65
C ASP A 49 2.75 -5.58 -17.89
N PRO A 50 2.15 -5.80 -16.70
CA PRO A 50 1.65 -4.71 -15.87
C PRO A 50 2.73 -3.69 -15.48
N ILE A 51 3.94 -4.15 -15.15
CA ILE A 51 5.06 -3.29 -14.75
C ILE A 51 5.46 -2.38 -15.92
N ASP A 52 5.67 -2.92 -17.11
CA ASP A 52 6.02 -2.12 -18.30
C ASP A 52 4.90 -1.13 -18.64
N THR A 53 3.64 -1.58 -18.55
CA THR A 53 2.48 -0.68 -18.75
C THR A 53 2.50 0.48 -17.75
N LEU A 54 2.82 0.21 -16.47
CA LEU A 54 2.92 1.25 -15.46
C LEU A 54 4.03 2.26 -15.79
N PHE A 55 5.20 1.80 -16.26
CA PHE A 55 6.28 2.70 -16.65
C PHE A 55 5.88 3.66 -17.78
N THR A 56 5.11 3.19 -18.77
CA THR A 56 4.59 4.06 -19.86
C THR A 56 3.56 5.09 -19.41
N LYS A 57 2.97 4.95 -18.22
CA LYS A 57 1.99 5.88 -17.67
C LYS A 57 2.63 7.02 -16.89
N PHE A 58 3.92 6.94 -16.58
CA PHE A 58 4.60 8.07 -15.95
C PHE A 58 4.66 9.26 -16.92
N PRO A 59 4.47 10.48 -16.42
CA PRO A 59 4.55 11.67 -17.24
C PRO A 59 5.98 11.87 -17.76
N GLU A 60 6.10 12.61 -18.87
CA GLU A 60 7.40 12.94 -19.43
C GLU A 60 8.25 13.77 -18.45
N TYR A 61 7.58 14.71 -17.80
CA TYR A 61 8.08 15.54 -16.74
C TYR A 61 7.04 15.72 -15.63
N GLU A 62 7.50 15.91 -14.40
CA GLU A 62 6.68 16.27 -13.25
C GLU A 62 7.42 17.32 -12.42
N ILE A 63 6.70 18.37 -12.01
CA ILE A 63 7.25 19.36 -11.07
C ILE A 63 7.08 18.78 -9.68
N ILE A 64 8.19 18.40 -9.05
CA ILE A 64 8.22 17.88 -7.69
C ILE A 64 8.70 18.97 -6.77
N GLY A 65 8.00 19.16 -5.66
CA GLY A 65 8.36 20.14 -4.64
C GLY A 65 7.36 21.30 -4.54
N PRO A 66 7.74 22.38 -3.84
CA PRO A 66 6.80 23.43 -3.49
C PRO A 66 6.45 24.30 -4.71
N GLU A 67 5.15 24.55 -4.91
CA GLU A 67 4.63 25.39 -6.02
C GLU A 67 5.20 26.82 -5.97
N LYS A 68 5.52 27.30 -4.77
CA LYS A 68 6.14 28.61 -4.52
C LYS A 68 7.52 28.43 -3.92
N TYR A 69 8.35 29.46 -4.05
CA TYR A 69 9.63 29.51 -3.35
C TYR A 69 9.42 29.35 -1.84
N TYR A 70 10.14 28.39 -1.27
CA TYR A 70 10.16 28.10 0.15
C TYR A 70 11.56 28.39 0.71
N PRO A 71 11.69 29.24 1.74
CA PRO A 71 12.98 29.56 2.33
C PRO A 71 13.52 28.36 3.11
N VAL A 72 14.73 27.92 2.77
CA VAL A 72 15.43 26.84 3.51
C VAL A 72 16.33 27.44 4.58
N PHE A 73 17.02 28.54 4.26
CA PHE A 73 17.78 29.37 5.21
C PHE A 73 17.93 30.80 4.65
N SER A 74 18.44 31.73 5.46
CA SER A 74 18.55 33.15 5.09
C SER A 74 19.31 33.33 3.77
N GLY A 75 18.65 33.92 2.77
CA GLY A 75 19.22 34.16 1.44
C GLY A 75 19.14 32.98 0.47
N PHE A 76 18.53 31.84 0.84
CA PHE A 76 18.36 30.68 -0.03
C PHE A 76 16.93 30.13 0.00
N GLU A 77 16.31 30.14 -1.17
CA GLU A 77 14.95 29.66 -1.40
C GLU A 77 14.95 28.57 -2.47
N VAL A 78 14.10 27.57 -2.30
CA VAL A 78 13.89 26.48 -3.27
C VAL A 78 12.46 26.52 -3.80
N SER A 79 12.29 26.30 -5.09
CA SER A 79 10.99 26.07 -5.72
C SER A 79 10.98 24.63 -6.27
N GLY A 80 9.80 24.17 -6.68
CA GLY A 80 9.64 22.88 -7.35
C GLY A 80 10.64 22.71 -8.49
N PHE A 81 11.20 21.51 -8.60
CA PHE A 81 12.16 21.15 -9.62
C PHE A 81 11.48 20.26 -10.67
N ASN A 82 11.84 20.48 -11.92
CA ASN A 82 11.38 19.65 -13.03
C ASN A 82 12.16 18.34 -13.00
N VAL A 83 11.47 17.24 -12.72
CA VAL A 83 12.02 15.89 -12.86
C VAL A 83 11.48 15.30 -14.15
N SER A 84 12.37 14.80 -15.00
CA SER A 84 12.01 14.18 -16.27
C SER A 84 12.62 12.80 -16.40
N GLY A 85 12.09 12.01 -17.34
CA GLY A 85 12.65 10.72 -17.70
C GLY A 85 12.08 9.51 -16.97
N PHE A 86 11.10 9.65 -16.07
CA PHE A 86 10.46 8.48 -15.45
C PHE A 86 9.67 7.61 -16.45
N HIS A 87 9.15 8.22 -17.52
CA HIS A 87 8.57 7.49 -18.66
C HIS A 87 9.57 6.61 -19.43
N LYS A 88 10.88 6.79 -19.21
CA LYS A 88 11.97 6.00 -19.81
C LYS A 88 12.52 4.95 -18.84
N LEU A 89 11.85 4.70 -17.71
CA LEU A 89 12.24 3.64 -16.80
C LEU A 89 12.00 2.29 -17.45
N HIS A 90 12.97 1.40 -17.28
CA HIS A 90 12.86 0.00 -17.67
C HIS A 90 13.15 -0.89 -16.47
N GLN A 91 12.55 -2.08 -16.46
CA GLN A 91 12.89 -3.10 -15.46
C GLN A 91 14.38 -3.47 -15.57
N TYR A 92 15.04 -3.52 -14.43
CA TYR A 92 16.41 -3.97 -14.27
C TYR A 92 16.43 -5.27 -13.47
N GLY A 93 16.86 -6.35 -14.10
CA GLY A 93 16.98 -7.65 -13.44
C GLY A 93 15.64 -8.37 -13.22
N PRO A 94 15.66 -9.45 -12.41
CA PRO A 94 14.49 -10.30 -12.18
C PRO A 94 13.46 -9.70 -11.21
N VAL A 95 12.18 -9.96 -11.46
CA VAL A 95 11.08 -9.61 -10.56
C VAL A 95 11.14 -10.49 -9.30
N MET A 96 11.13 -9.86 -8.12
CA MET A 96 11.22 -10.56 -6.83
C MET A 96 9.87 -10.56 -6.12
N SER A 97 9.24 -11.73 -6.02
CA SER A 97 7.99 -11.90 -5.27
C SER A 97 8.25 -12.30 -3.83
N TYR A 98 7.59 -11.64 -2.88
CA TYR A 98 7.69 -11.97 -1.46
C TYR A 98 6.38 -11.75 -0.71
N CYS A 99 6.30 -12.27 0.51
CA CYS A 99 5.14 -12.10 1.39
C CYS A 99 5.55 -11.36 2.66
N ARG A 100 4.72 -10.40 3.08
CA ARG A 100 4.85 -9.73 4.38
C ARG A 100 3.48 -9.69 5.04
N ASN A 101 3.35 -10.29 6.22
CA ASN A 101 2.09 -10.34 6.99
C ASN A 101 0.88 -10.87 6.19
N GLY A 102 1.09 -11.87 5.33
CA GLY A 102 0.03 -12.42 4.47
C GLY A 102 -0.27 -11.59 3.21
N THR A 103 0.30 -10.40 3.08
CA THR A 103 0.22 -9.59 1.86
C THR A 103 1.30 -10.02 0.88
N ARG A 104 0.90 -10.32 -0.36
CA ARG A 104 1.82 -10.60 -1.47
C ARG A 104 2.34 -9.30 -2.06
N LEU A 105 3.66 -9.22 -2.22
CA LEU A 105 4.38 -8.05 -2.65
C LEU A 105 5.34 -8.43 -3.78
N VAL A 106 5.62 -7.45 -4.63
CA VAL A 106 6.55 -7.56 -5.74
C VAL A 106 7.56 -6.44 -5.61
N GLN A 107 8.84 -6.79 -5.62
CA GLN A 107 9.92 -5.84 -5.78
C GLN A 107 10.39 -5.89 -7.23
N VAL A 108 10.51 -4.71 -7.82
CA VAL A 108 11.02 -4.49 -9.17
C VAL A 108 12.10 -3.44 -9.04
N ASP A 109 13.30 -3.77 -9.47
CA ASP A 109 14.36 -2.79 -9.61
C ASP A 109 14.25 -2.18 -11.01
N SER A 110 14.45 -0.87 -11.14
CA SER A 110 14.33 -0.17 -12.41
C SER A 110 15.52 0.75 -12.65
N ILE A 111 15.81 0.98 -13.92
CA ILE A 111 16.90 1.86 -14.35
C ILE A 111 16.40 2.80 -15.45
N ASN A 112 16.92 4.02 -15.44
CA ASN A 112 16.86 4.91 -16.59
C ASN A 112 18.21 4.83 -17.30
N THR A 113 18.23 4.33 -18.54
CA THR A 113 19.46 4.15 -19.33
C THR A 113 20.01 5.45 -19.92
N GLY A 114 19.37 6.60 -19.65
CA GLY A 114 19.99 7.91 -19.79
C GLY A 114 20.47 8.24 -21.20
N VAL A 115 19.76 7.81 -22.25
CA VAL A 115 19.95 8.39 -23.58
C VAL A 115 19.41 9.82 -23.56
N VAL A 116 20.34 10.74 -23.27
CA VAL A 116 20.27 12.17 -23.52
C VAL A 116 20.19 12.44 -25.02
#